data_AF-A0A445ERM8-F1
#
_entry.id   AF-A0A445ERM8-F1
#
_cell.length_a   1.000
_cell.length_b   1.000
_cell.length_c   1.000
_cell.angle_alpha   90.00
_cell.angle_beta   90.00
_cell.angle_gamma   90.00
#
_symmetry.space_group_name_H-M   'P 1'
#
loop_
_entity.id
_entity.type
_entity.pdbx_description
1 polymer ?
#
loop_
_entity_poly.entity_id
_entity_poly.type
_entity_poly.pdbx_seq_one_letter_code
_entity_poly.pdbx_strand_id
1 'polypeptide(L)'
;MESLVMSGKKLCVMVLCLYWVHAVTAFVTYDHKAILVNRQRKILFFGFIHYPRSTPQGGLDVIQTYVCWNGHEPSPGKNYFEDRYNLVKFIKVVQQAGLYVNLQIGPYICSEWNFG
;
A
#
# COMPACT_ATOMS: atom_id res chain seq x y z
N MET A 1 -29.41 36.78 10.25
CA MET A 1 -28.79 37.50 9.13
C MET A 1 -27.48 38.09 9.64
N GLU A 2 -26.47 37.25 9.88
CA GLU A 2 -25.08 37.70 10.04
C GLU A 2 -24.13 36.61 9.50
N SER A 3 -23.42 37.01 8.45
CA SER A 3 -22.05 36.62 8.07
C SER A 3 -21.68 35.13 7.96
N LEU A 4 -22.23 34.45 6.94
CA LEU A 4 -21.50 33.36 6.28
C LEU A 4 -20.55 33.89 5.18
N VAL A 5 -19.85 34.99 5.44
CA VAL A 5 -18.81 35.52 4.55
C VAL A 5 -17.48 34.90 4.99
N MET A 6 -17.16 33.74 4.42
CA MET A 6 -15.83 33.14 4.59
C MET A 6 -14.78 34.05 3.95
N SER A 7 -13.79 34.49 4.74
CA SER A 7 -12.66 35.29 4.23
C SER A 7 -11.96 34.59 3.06
N GLY A 8 -11.60 35.34 2.01
CA GLY A 8 -10.95 34.80 0.80
C GLY A 8 -9.71 33.95 1.07
N LYS A 9 -8.99 34.20 2.19
CA LYS A 9 -7.87 33.35 2.63
C LYS A 9 -8.32 31.97 3.11
N LYS A 10 -9.43 31.88 3.86
CA LYS A 10 -10.01 30.61 4.34
C LYS A 10 -10.62 29.82 3.18
N LEU A 11 -11.24 30.51 2.22
CA LEU A 11 -11.75 29.89 0.99
C LEU A 11 -10.60 29.33 0.14
N CYS A 12 -9.51 30.09 -0.03
CA CYS A 12 -8.33 29.64 -0.78
C CYS A 12 -7.65 28.43 -0.12
N VAL A 13 -7.50 28.43 1.21
CA VAL A 13 -6.96 27.28 1.96
C VAL A 13 -7.86 26.06 1.82
N MET A 14 -9.19 26.21 1.91
CA MET A 14 -10.13 25.10 1.72
C MET A 14 -10.11 24.55 0.29
N VAL A 15 -10.05 25.41 -0.72
CA VAL A 15 -9.91 25.01 -2.13
C VAL A 15 -8.57 24.29 -2.37
N LEU A 16 -7.46 24.79 -1.81
CA LEU A 16 -6.16 24.13 -1.86
C LEU A 16 -6.17 22.76 -1.17
N CYS A 17 -6.83 22.64 0.00
CA CYS A 17 -7.01 21.36 0.69
C CYS A 17 -7.84 20.37 -0.14
N LEU A 18 -8.92 20.82 -0.79
CA LEU A 18 -9.75 19.98 -1.67
C LEU A 18 -8.99 19.55 -2.93
N TYR A 19 -8.17 20.43 -3.51
CA TYR A 19 -7.26 20.06 -4.60
C TYR A 19 -6.19 19.06 -4.16
N TRP A 20 -5.81 19.04 -2.88
CA TRP A 20 -4.82 18.11 -2.36
C TRP A 20 -5.37 16.69 -2.15
N VAL A 21 -6.69 16.54 -2.04
CA VAL A 21 -7.34 15.22 -2.00
C VAL A 21 -7.47 14.68 -3.42
N HIS A 22 -6.33 14.33 -4.04
CA HIS A 22 -6.37 13.48 -5.21
C HIS A 22 -6.78 12.07 -4.75
N ALA A 23 -8.06 11.74 -4.94
CA ALA A 23 -8.50 10.36 -4.88
C ALA A 23 -7.73 9.59 -5.97
N VAL A 24 -6.76 8.77 -5.57
CA VAL A 24 -6.04 7.90 -6.50
C VAL A 24 -6.97 6.74 -6.84
N THR A 25 -7.74 6.90 -7.91
CA THR A 25 -8.51 5.80 -8.50
C THR A 25 -7.64 5.08 -9.52
N ALA A 26 -7.16 3.88 -9.18
CA ALA A 26 -6.55 2.98 -10.16
C ALA A 26 -7.62 2.02 -10.69
N PHE A 27 -7.80 1.95 -12.01
CA PHE A 27 -8.71 0.99 -12.63
C PHE A 27 -7.94 -0.27 -13.04
N VAL A 28 -8.19 -1.38 -12.34
CA VAL A 28 -7.53 -2.66 -12.59
C VAL A 28 -8.55 -3.67 -13.12
N THR A 29 -8.23 -4.29 -14.26
CA THR A 29 -9.02 -5.37 -14.86
C THR A 29 -8.08 -6.36 -15.56
N TYR A 30 -8.60 -7.37 -16.24
CA TYR A 30 -7.82 -8.33 -17.01
C TYR A 30 -8.59 -8.78 -18.26
N ASP A 31 -7.87 -9.23 -19.27
CA ASP A 31 -8.42 -9.96 -20.41
C ASP A 31 -7.77 -11.34 -20.51
N HIS A 32 -8.06 -12.08 -21.58
CA HIS A 32 -7.51 -13.42 -21.81
C HIS A 32 -5.97 -13.49 -21.93
N LYS A 33 -5.26 -12.34 -21.98
CA LYS A 33 -3.81 -12.27 -22.19
C LYS A 33 -3.05 -11.53 -21.10
N ALA A 34 -3.65 -10.54 -20.43
CA ALA A 34 -2.91 -9.68 -19.52
C ALA A 34 -3.77 -9.02 -18.44
N ILE A 35 -3.09 -8.51 -17.41
CA ILE A 35 -3.63 -7.52 -16.47
C ILE A 35 -3.60 -6.15 -17.16
N LEU A 36 -4.67 -5.38 -16.97
CA LEU A 36 -4.79 -4.01 -17.43
C LEU A 36 -4.81 -3.08 -16.22
N VAL A 37 -3.90 -2.10 -16.20
CA VAL A 37 -3.94 -1.00 -15.24
C VAL A 37 -4.20 0.29 -16.00
N ASN A 38 -5.25 1.00 -15.63
CA ASN A 38 -5.73 2.20 -16.33
C ASN A 38 -5.92 1.95 -17.83
N ARG A 39 -6.53 0.81 -18.17
CA ARG A 39 -6.81 0.32 -19.54
C ARG A 39 -5.57 0.01 -20.40
N GLN A 40 -4.38 0.04 -19.82
CA GLN A 40 -3.14 -0.36 -20.50
C GLN A 40 -2.75 -1.79 -20.08
N ARG A 41 -2.56 -2.68 -21.05
CA ARG A 41 -2.01 -4.02 -20.78
C ARG A 41 -0.59 -3.88 -20.22
N LYS A 42 -0.30 -4.54 -19.12
CA LYS A 42 1.02 -4.54 -18.49
C LYS A 42 1.56 -5.96 -18.37
N ILE A 43 2.84 -6.11 -18.73
CA ILE A 43 3.67 -7.19 -18.20
C ILE A 43 4.29 -6.62 -16.94
N LEU A 44 4.12 -7.32 -15.82
CA LEU A 44 4.58 -6.87 -14.51
C LEU A 44 5.72 -7.77 -14.06
N PHE A 45 6.86 -7.18 -13.73
CA PHE A 45 7.98 -7.90 -13.13
C PHE A 45 7.88 -7.82 -11.61
N PHE A 46 7.77 -8.99 -10.98
CA PHE A 46 7.60 -9.14 -9.54
C PHE A 46 8.92 -9.57 -8.89
N GLY A 47 9.19 -9.04 -7.71
CA GLY A 47 10.24 -9.56 -6.83
C GLY A 47 9.73 -9.77 -5.41
N PHE A 48 10.23 -10.81 -4.75
CA PHE A 48 9.79 -11.17 -3.41
C PHE A 48 10.66 -10.52 -2.34
N ILE A 49 10.04 -9.86 -1.38
CA ILE A 49 10.71 -9.27 -0.22
C ILE A 49 9.84 -9.52 1.02
N HIS A 50 10.41 -10.05 2.10
CA HIS A 50 9.74 -10.07 3.40
C HIS A 50 10.03 -8.73 4.09
N TYR A 51 9.00 -7.88 4.25
CA TYR A 51 9.16 -6.54 4.82
C TYR A 51 9.77 -6.51 6.24
N PRO A 52 9.65 -7.54 7.11
CA PRO A 52 10.36 -7.54 8.39
C PRO A 52 11.86 -7.82 8.26
N ARG A 53 12.30 -8.32 7.10
CA ARG A 53 13.70 -8.73 6.85
C ARG A 53 14.45 -7.76 5.94
N SER A 54 13.77 -7.01 5.06
CA SER A 54 14.41 -6.15 4.07
C SER A 54 13.48 -5.08 3.50
N THR A 55 14.05 -4.10 2.79
CA THR A 55 13.37 -3.01 2.09
C THR A 55 13.37 -3.21 0.57
N PRO A 56 12.41 -2.63 -0.17
CA PRO A 56 12.37 -2.67 -1.64
C PRO A 56 13.65 -2.16 -2.31
N GLN A 57 14.04 -2.79 -3.42
CA GLN A 57 15.10 -2.34 -4.33
C GLN A 57 14.53 -2.11 -5.74
N GLY A 58 15.18 -1.26 -6.54
CA GLY A 58 14.66 -0.79 -7.83
C GLY A 58 14.67 -1.84 -8.95
N GLY A 59 14.04 -1.51 -10.08
CA GLY A 59 14.02 -2.33 -11.30
C GLY A 59 12.85 -3.32 -11.43
N LEU A 60 11.91 -3.30 -10.49
CA LEU A 60 10.70 -4.12 -10.51
C LEU A 60 9.47 -3.23 -10.72
N ASP A 61 8.34 -3.82 -11.14
CA ASP A 61 7.05 -3.13 -11.16
C ASP A 61 6.27 -3.38 -9.87
N VAL A 62 6.44 -4.57 -9.28
CA VAL A 62 5.65 -5.03 -8.15
C VAL A 62 6.53 -5.67 -7.09
N ILE A 63 6.32 -5.28 -5.84
CA ILE A 63 6.87 -5.97 -4.68
C ILE A 63 5.86 -6.97 -4.17
N GLN A 64 6.28 -8.23 -4.07
CA GLN A 64 5.51 -9.28 -3.43
C GLN A 64 6.00 -9.49 -2.01
N THR A 65 5.08 -9.57 -1.05
CA THR A 65 5.42 -9.82 0.35
C THR A 65 4.35 -10.63 1.06
N TYR A 66 4.77 -11.40 2.06
CA TYR A 66 3.86 -12.09 2.98
C TYR A 66 3.54 -11.22 4.19
N VAL A 67 2.34 -11.41 4.75
CA VAL A 67 1.97 -10.89 6.07
C VAL A 67 2.10 -12.00 7.09
N CYS A 68 3.15 -11.95 7.93
CA CYS A 68 3.40 -12.94 8.97
C CYS A 68 2.43 -12.72 10.15
N TRP A 69 1.33 -13.48 10.20
CA TRP A 69 0.27 -13.32 11.20
C TRP A 69 0.83 -13.31 12.62
N ASN A 70 1.65 -14.29 12.98
CA ASN A 70 2.19 -14.45 14.34
C ASN A 70 3.01 -13.25 14.84
N GLY A 71 3.63 -12.48 13.94
CA GLY A 71 4.31 -11.23 14.28
C GLY A 71 3.34 -10.08 14.51
N HIS A 72 2.19 -10.11 13.83
CA HIS A 72 1.13 -9.13 13.95
C HIS A 72 0.13 -9.43 15.08
N GLU A 73 0.02 -10.67 15.53
CA GLU A 73 -0.76 -11.06 16.70
C GLU A 73 0.05 -12.03 17.59
N PRO A 74 1.01 -11.53 18.40
CA PRO A 74 1.86 -12.37 19.25
C PRO A 74 1.09 -13.11 20.36
N SER A 75 -0.10 -12.61 20.71
CA SER A 75 -1.04 -13.27 21.61
C SER A 75 -2.47 -12.93 21.20
N PRO A 76 -3.46 -13.81 21.43
CA PRO A 76 -4.84 -13.60 20.98
C PRO A 76 -5.40 -12.22 21.36
N GLY A 77 -5.90 -11.49 20.37
CA GLY A 77 -6.46 -10.15 20.50
C GLY A 77 -5.43 -9.01 20.63
N LYS A 78 -4.12 -9.30 20.63
CA LYS A 78 -3.08 -8.26 20.75
C LYS A 78 -2.38 -8.03 19.42
N ASN A 79 -2.81 -6.99 18.72
CA ASN A 79 -2.23 -6.58 17.45
C ASN A 79 -0.90 -5.82 17.64
N TYR A 80 0.07 -6.04 16.74
CA TYR A 80 1.36 -5.37 16.73
C TYR A 80 1.73 -4.91 15.30
N PHE A 81 1.98 -3.62 15.12
CA PHE A 81 2.29 -2.99 13.82
C PHE A 81 3.45 -2.00 13.91
N GLU A 82 4.36 -2.21 14.87
CA GLU A 82 5.50 -1.33 15.11
C GLU A 82 6.82 -1.94 14.59
N ASP A 83 7.89 -1.13 14.63
CA ASP A 83 9.24 -1.52 14.25
C ASP A 83 9.30 -2.20 12.86
N ARG A 84 9.82 -3.43 12.82
CA ARG A 84 9.95 -4.24 11.59
C ARG A 84 8.62 -4.84 11.13
N TYR A 85 7.59 -4.84 11.98
CA TYR A 85 6.25 -5.30 11.64
C TYR A 85 5.31 -4.16 11.22
N ASN A 86 5.84 -2.96 10.93
CA ASN A 86 5.03 -1.86 10.43
C ASN A 86 4.67 -2.01 8.95
N LEU A 87 3.67 -2.84 8.67
CA LEU A 87 3.16 -3.13 7.32
C LEU A 87 2.68 -1.85 6.60
N VAL A 88 2.02 -0.93 7.33
CA VAL A 88 1.52 0.32 6.75
C VAL A 88 2.66 1.20 6.26
N LYS A 89 3.72 1.34 7.06
CA LYS A 89 4.93 2.06 6.67
C LYS A 89 5.57 1.44 5.44
N PHE A 90 5.67 0.10 5.39
CA PHE A 90 6.19 -0.60 4.22
C PHE A 90 5.37 -0.31 2.95
N ILE A 91 4.03 -0.44 3.01
CA ILE A 91 3.15 -0.15 1.87
C ILE A 91 3.33 1.30 1.38
N LYS A 92 3.45 2.26 2.30
CA LYS A 92 3.71 3.67 1.95
C LYS A 92 5.07 3.86 1.27
N VAL A 93 6.11 3.13 1.69
CA VAL A 93 7.42 3.16 1.02
C VAL A 93 7.32 2.60 -0.40
N VAL A 94 6.61 1.48 -0.59
CA VAL A 94 6.39 0.91 -1.93
C VAL A 94 5.61 1.88 -2.83
N GLN A 95 4.57 2.53 -2.28
CA GLN A 95 3.81 3.57 -2.98
C GLN A 95 4.71 4.76 -3.38
N GLN A 96 5.54 5.25 -2.47
CA GLN A 96 6.48 6.36 -2.74
C GLN A 96 7.51 6.01 -3.81
N ALA A 97 7.88 4.74 -3.91
CA ALA A 97 8.75 4.23 -4.97
C ALA A 97 8.02 4.05 -6.33
N GLY A 98 6.71 4.31 -6.40
CA GLY A 98 5.91 4.16 -7.62
C GLY A 98 5.63 2.70 -8.00
N LEU A 99 5.80 1.77 -7.06
CA LEU A 99 5.66 0.33 -7.26
C LEU A 99 4.26 -0.14 -6.83
N TYR A 100 3.79 -1.25 -7.42
CA TYR A 100 2.63 -1.97 -6.90
C TYR A 100 3.03 -2.92 -5.76
N VAL A 101 2.06 -3.34 -4.96
CA VAL A 101 2.25 -4.39 -3.94
C VAL A 101 1.35 -5.58 -4.26
N ASN A 102 1.90 -6.78 -4.23
CA ASN A 102 1.14 -8.01 -4.10
C ASN A 102 1.26 -8.51 -2.64
N LEU A 103 0.20 -8.31 -1.86
CA LEU A 103 0.12 -8.77 -0.47
C LEU A 103 -0.44 -10.19 -0.42
N GLN A 104 0.40 -11.13 0.02
CA GLN A 104 -0.03 -12.46 0.37
C GLN A 104 -0.31 -12.51 1.85
N ILE A 105 -1.58 -12.27 2.18
CA ILE A 105 -2.05 -12.23 3.56
C ILE A 105 -2.36 -13.68 3.96
N GLY A 106 -1.70 -14.15 5.03
CA GLY A 106 -1.88 -15.49 5.58
C GLY A 106 -3.32 -15.80 6.03
N PRO A 107 -3.52 -16.90 6.78
CA PRO A 107 -2.84 -17.06 8.06
C PRO A 107 -1.54 -17.87 8.01
N TYR A 108 -1.34 -18.67 6.96
CA TYR A 108 -0.15 -19.48 6.74
C TYR A 108 0.53 -19.07 5.44
N ILE A 109 1.84 -18.86 5.47
CA ILE A 109 2.62 -18.28 4.37
C ILE A 109 3.86 -19.11 4.00
N CYS A 110 4.13 -20.22 4.70
CA CYS A 110 5.41 -20.94 4.64
C CYS A 110 6.59 -20.01 4.93
N SER A 111 7.29 -19.54 3.89
CA SER A 111 8.28 -18.47 3.97
C SER A 111 9.53 -18.75 4.84
N GLU A 112 9.75 -20.02 5.21
CA GLU A 112 10.78 -20.41 6.18
C GLU A 112 10.69 -19.50 7.41
N TRP A 113 9.45 -19.30 7.87
CA TRP A 113 9.10 -18.47 9.01
C TRP A 113 8.57 -19.36 10.13
N ASN A 114 8.74 -18.92 11.37
CA ASN A 114 8.40 -19.74 12.53
C ASN A 114 6.90 -20.03 12.53
N PHE A 115 6.53 -21.30 12.46
CA PHE A 115 5.14 -21.78 12.30
C PHE A 115 4.47 -21.42 10.97
N GLY A 116 5.27 -21.19 9.92
CA GLY A 116 4.83 -20.90 8.55
C GLY A 116 4.47 -19.45 8.37
#